data_AF-A0A2P4P457-F1
#
_entry.id   AF-A0A2P4P457-F1
#
_cell.length_a   1.000
_cell.length_b   1.000
_cell.length_c   1.000
_cell.angle_alpha   90.00
_cell.angle_beta   90.00
_cell.angle_gamma   90.00
#
_symmetry.space_group_name_H-M   'P 1'
#
loop_
_entity.id
_entity.type
_entity.pdbx_description
1 polymer ?
#
loop_
_entity_poly.entity_id
_entity_poly.type
_entity_poly.pdbx_seq_one_letter_code
_entity_poly.pdbx_strand_id
1 'polypeptide(L)'
;MKAKEHLQYVFKSCCIHYKRNVDHYPYCADTKHDMLEILKANSSEEINQIFGQIKMRNEDGIQNWLEYYQKPWVLGSLTYHYSLMSYEDWQTTPFDTNIAESAHAMINRTGKSLKLKIAILR
;
A
#
# COMPACT_ATOMS: atom_id res chain seq x y z
N MET A 1 -20.49 1.26 -11.46
CA MET A 1 -19.11 1.24 -10.93
C MET A 1 -19.09 0.30 -9.72
N LYS A 2 -18.21 -0.71 -9.71
CA LYS A 2 -18.09 -1.70 -8.64
C LYS A 2 -17.24 -1.12 -7.50
N ALA A 3 -17.47 -1.55 -6.26
CA ALA A 3 -16.76 -1.02 -5.08
C ALA A 3 -15.22 -1.01 -5.20
N LYS A 4 -14.63 -1.98 -5.91
CA LYS A 4 -13.17 -2.05 -6.15
C LYS A 4 -12.64 -0.97 -7.11
N GLU A 5 -13.48 -0.50 -8.03
CA GLU A 5 -13.12 0.56 -8.99
C GLU A 5 -13.03 1.92 -8.28
N HIS A 6 -13.88 2.15 -7.28
CA HIS A 6 -13.84 3.38 -6.46
C HIS A 6 -12.55 3.53 -5.65
N LEU A 7 -11.94 2.43 -5.21
CA LEU A 7 -10.73 2.48 -4.38
C LEU A 7 -9.58 3.23 -5.06
N GLN A 8 -9.43 3.09 -6.37
CA GLN A 8 -8.36 3.78 -7.12
C GLN A 8 -8.48 5.31 -7.05
N TYR A 9 -9.66 5.86 -6.75
CA TYR A 9 -9.89 7.31 -6.70
C TYR A 9 -9.70 7.91 -5.30
N VAL A 10 -9.81 7.10 -4.24
CA VAL A 10 -9.94 7.62 -2.86
C VAL A 10 -9.01 6.95 -1.85
N PHE A 11 -8.37 5.83 -2.22
CA PHE A 11 -7.61 5.03 -1.28
C PHE A 11 -6.11 5.21 -1.46
N LYS A 12 -5.44 5.55 -0.37
CA LYS A 12 -3.99 5.65 -0.26
C LYS A 12 -3.52 4.82 0.92
N SER A 13 -2.57 3.92 0.67
CA SER A 13 -2.02 3.01 1.67
C SER A 13 -0.98 3.72 2.54
N CYS A 14 -0.96 3.36 3.82
CA CYS A 14 0.03 3.86 4.77
C CYS A 14 1.41 3.26 4.46
N CYS A 15 2.41 4.10 4.23
CA CYS A 15 3.75 3.66 3.88
C CYS A 15 4.45 2.94 5.05
N ILE A 16 4.12 3.30 6.30
CA ILE A 16 4.68 2.67 7.50
C ILE A 16 4.21 1.21 7.60
N HIS A 17 2.91 0.97 7.41
CA HIS A 17 2.38 -0.39 7.42
C HIS A 17 2.93 -1.23 6.28
N TYR A 18 3.06 -0.65 5.08
CA TYR A 18 3.66 -1.33 3.95
C TYR A 18 5.11 -1.73 4.25
N LYS A 19 5.93 -0.80 4.76
CA LYS A 19 7.33 -1.07 5.17
C LYS A 19 7.42 -2.20 6.19
N ARG A 20 6.63 -2.11 7.27
CA ARG A 20 6.57 -3.18 8.27
C ARG A 20 6.18 -4.51 7.62
N ASN A 21 5.20 -4.54 6.74
CA ASN A 21 4.79 -5.77 6.06
C ASN A 21 5.92 -6.34 5.18
N VAL A 22 6.67 -5.50 4.47
CA VAL A 22 7.86 -5.91 3.71
C VAL A 22 8.92 -6.53 4.64
N ASP A 23 9.16 -5.95 5.81
CA ASP A 23 10.13 -6.46 6.78
C ASP A 23 9.76 -7.87 7.30
N HIS A 24 8.46 -8.15 7.46
CA HIS A 24 7.96 -9.44 7.95
C HIS A 24 8.09 -10.57 6.92
N TYR A 25 8.13 -10.28 5.62
CA TYR A 25 8.28 -11.35 4.64
C TYR A 25 9.67 -12.02 4.76
N PRO A 26 9.77 -13.33 4.52
CA PRO A 26 11.04 -14.05 4.59
C PRO A 26 11.91 -13.85 3.33
N TYR A 27 11.81 -12.70 2.67
CA TYR A 27 12.55 -12.41 1.45
C TYR A 27 13.98 -11.92 1.70
N CYS A 28 14.85 -12.09 0.72
CA CYS A 28 16.20 -11.54 0.78
C CYS A 28 16.21 -9.99 0.83
N ALA A 29 17.32 -9.41 1.27
CA ALA A 29 17.44 -7.96 1.44
C ALA A 29 17.22 -7.20 0.12
N ASP A 30 17.71 -7.73 -1.00
CA ASP A 30 17.57 -7.10 -2.31
C ASP A 30 16.11 -7.09 -2.78
N THR A 31 15.38 -8.18 -2.56
CA THR A 31 13.93 -8.22 -2.83
C THR A 31 13.18 -7.19 -2.00
N LYS A 32 13.48 -7.10 -0.70
CA LYS A 32 12.87 -6.11 0.18
C LYS A 32 13.21 -4.69 -0.25
N HIS A 33 14.45 -4.45 -0.66
CA HIS A 33 14.88 -3.17 -1.19
C HIS A 33 14.02 -2.75 -2.39
N ASP A 34 13.92 -3.62 -3.40
CA ASP A 34 13.11 -3.36 -4.59
C ASP A 34 11.62 -3.15 -4.26
N MET A 35 11.07 -3.94 -3.34
CA MET A 35 9.69 -3.75 -2.87
C MET A 35 9.48 -2.34 -2.29
N LEU A 36 10.47 -1.79 -1.58
CA LEU A 36 10.40 -0.45 -1.00
C LEU A 36 10.60 0.66 -2.04
N GLU A 37 11.38 0.42 -3.10
CA GLU A 37 11.61 1.38 -4.18
C GLU A 37 10.32 1.69 -4.98
N ILE A 38 9.31 0.81 -4.95
CA ILE A 38 7.98 1.09 -5.52
C ILE A 38 7.38 2.40 -4.98
N LEU A 39 7.64 2.74 -3.70
CA LEU A 39 7.14 3.97 -3.09
C LEU A 39 7.82 5.25 -3.60
N LYS A 40 9.01 5.12 -4.22
CA LYS A 40 9.86 6.24 -4.66
C LYS A 40 9.93 6.36 -6.18
N ALA A 41 9.49 5.34 -6.90
CA ALA A 41 9.49 5.32 -8.35
C ALA A 41 8.70 6.50 -8.92
N ASN A 42 9.25 7.13 -9.96
CA ASN A 42 8.77 8.37 -10.57
C ASN A 42 8.01 8.14 -11.88
N SER A 43 7.80 6.88 -12.28
CA SER A 43 7.07 6.52 -13.49
C SER A 43 6.49 5.12 -13.41
N SER A 44 5.48 4.86 -14.24
CA SER A 44 4.91 3.52 -14.41
C SER A 44 5.93 2.54 -14.99
N GLU A 45 6.79 3.00 -15.90
CA GLU A 45 7.89 2.22 -16.47
C GLU A 45 8.87 1.74 -15.39
N GLU A 46 9.30 2.62 -14.48
CA GLU A 46 10.20 2.27 -13.38
C GLU A 46 9.55 1.25 -12.43
N ILE A 47 8.27 1.41 -12.12
CA ILE A 47 7.51 0.45 -11.31
C ILE A 47 7.46 -0.93 -11.99
N ASN A 48 7.20 -0.98 -13.29
CA ASN A 48 7.17 -2.23 -14.04
C ASN A 48 8.55 -2.90 -14.10
N GLN A 49 9.63 -2.13 -14.19
CA GLN A 49 11.00 -2.65 -14.11
C GLN A 49 11.28 -3.27 -12.74
N ILE A 50 10.91 -2.61 -11.65
CA ILE A 50 11.03 -3.12 -10.28
C ILE A 50 10.27 -4.45 -10.14
N PHE A 51 9.03 -4.53 -10.61
CA PHE A 51 8.28 -5.80 -10.60
C PHE A 51 8.96 -6.91 -11.39
N GLY A 52 9.59 -6.58 -12.52
CA GLY A 52 10.40 -7.51 -13.30
C GLY A 52 11.60 -8.05 -12.50
N GLN A 53 12.34 -7.16 -11.83
CA GLN A 53 13.48 -7.53 -10.98
C GLN A 53 13.07 -8.42 -9.82
N ILE A 54 11.98 -8.08 -9.12
CA ILE A 54 11.40 -8.90 -8.04
C ILE A 54 11.03 -10.29 -8.56
N LYS A 55 10.34 -10.38 -9.71
CA LYS A 55 9.93 -11.65 -10.30
C LYS A 55 11.12 -12.54 -10.65
N MET A 56 12.21 -11.96 -11.14
CA MET A 56 13.40 -12.71 -11.53
C MET A 56 14.11 -13.42 -10.37
N ARG A 57 13.94 -12.95 -9.13
CA ARG A 57 14.59 -13.58 -7.96
C ARG A 57 13.96 -14.91 -7.56
N ASN A 58 12.75 -15.21 -8.03
CA ASN A 58 12.08 -16.51 -7.89
C ASN A 58 12.06 -17.07 -6.44
N GLU A 59 11.86 -16.18 -5.47
CA GLU A 59 11.73 -16.57 -4.06
C GLU A 59 10.37 -17.22 -3.76
N ASP A 60 10.32 -18.08 -2.75
CA ASP A 60 9.08 -18.79 -2.39
C ASP A 60 7.95 -17.80 -2.04
N GLY A 61 6.76 -18.03 -2.60
CA GLY A 61 5.61 -17.14 -2.41
C GLY A 61 5.70 -15.78 -3.13
N ILE A 62 6.77 -15.47 -3.87
CA ILE A 62 6.89 -14.17 -4.57
C ILE A 62 5.79 -13.97 -5.62
N GLN A 63 5.35 -15.05 -6.26
CA GLN A 63 4.28 -14.98 -7.26
C GLN A 63 2.94 -14.57 -6.64
N ASN A 64 2.65 -15.01 -5.42
CA ASN A 64 1.45 -14.60 -4.69
C ASN A 64 1.52 -13.13 -4.30
N TRP A 65 2.71 -12.67 -3.89
CA TRP A 65 2.96 -11.26 -3.59
C TRP A 65 2.75 -10.39 -4.84
N LEU A 66 3.31 -10.79 -5.99
CA LEU A 66 3.12 -10.12 -7.27
C LEU A 66 1.64 -10.04 -7.66
N GLU A 67 0.92 -11.16 -7.60
CA GLU A 67 -0.51 -11.20 -7.92
C GLU A 67 -1.35 -10.27 -7.02
N TYR A 68 -0.99 -10.16 -5.74
CA TYR A 68 -1.67 -9.25 -4.83
C TYR A 68 -1.35 -7.78 -5.13
N TYR A 69 -0.06 -7.42 -5.22
CA TYR A 69 0.36 -6.02 -5.33
C TYR A 69 0.20 -5.43 -6.73
N GLN A 70 0.11 -6.26 -7.78
CA GLN A 70 -0.19 -5.80 -9.15
C GLN A 70 -1.69 -5.58 -9.40
N LYS A 71 -2.58 -5.84 -8.43
CA LYS A 71 -3.99 -5.46 -8.54
C LYS A 71 -4.09 -3.93 -8.64
N PRO A 72 -4.85 -3.38 -9.61
CA PRO A 72 -4.86 -1.93 -9.87
C PRO A 72 -5.17 -1.08 -8.63
N TRP A 73 -6.15 -1.48 -7.82
CA TRP A 73 -6.51 -0.77 -6.59
C TRP A 73 -5.51 -0.94 -5.45
N VAL A 74 -4.67 -1.97 -5.47
CA VAL A 74 -3.59 -2.14 -4.48
C VAL A 74 -2.40 -1.28 -4.90
N LEU A 75 -1.96 -1.40 -6.15
CA LEU A 75 -0.84 -0.62 -6.68
C LEU A 75 -1.15 0.88 -6.67
N GLY A 76 -2.32 1.28 -7.15
CA GLY A 76 -2.77 2.68 -7.15
C GLY A 76 -2.98 3.29 -5.75
N SER A 77 -2.94 2.47 -4.70
CA SER A 77 -2.92 2.97 -3.33
C SER A 77 -1.50 3.23 -2.80
N LEU A 78 -0.47 2.63 -3.41
CA LEU A 78 0.93 2.78 -3.02
C LEU A 78 1.65 3.87 -3.82
N THR A 79 1.26 4.06 -5.08
CA THR A 79 1.91 5.00 -5.99
C THR A 79 0.89 5.78 -6.83
N TYR A 80 1.16 7.07 -7.00
CA TYR A 80 0.32 7.99 -7.77
C TYR A 80 0.23 7.57 -9.24
N HIS A 81 1.30 6.99 -9.79
CA HIS A 81 1.40 6.61 -11.20
C HIS A 81 0.36 5.56 -11.63
N TYR A 82 -0.24 4.86 -10.67
CA TYR A 82 -1.35 3.92 -10.89
C TYR A 82 -2.64 4.32 -10.16
N SER A 83 -2.61 5.45 -9.45
CA SER A 83 -3.77 5.99 -8.77
C SER A 83 -4.66 6.72 -9.77
N LEU A 84 -5.97 6.68 -9.54
CA LEU A 84 -6.94 7.55 -10.22
C LEU A 84 -7.34 8.74 -9.33
N MET A 85 -6.74 8.85 -8.15
CA MET A 85 -6.85 10.02 -7.28
C MET A 85 -6.28 11.25 -8.00
N SER A 86 -6.85 12.43 -7.77
CA SER A 86 -6.27 13.66 -8.31
C SER A 86 -4.87 13.89 -7.70
N TYR A 87 -3.99 14.57 -8.44
CA TYR A 87 -2.64 14.86 -7.93
C TYR A 87 -2.68 15.68 -6.63
N GLU A 88 -3.58 16.66 -6.56
CA GLU A 88 -3.77 17.50 -5.37
C GLU A 88 -4.22 16.66 -4.17
N ASP A 89 -5.24 15.82 -4.33
CA ASP A 89 -5.72 14.92 -3.27
C ASP A 89 -4.61 13.95 -2.86
N TRP A 90 -3.83 13.44 -3.82
CA TRP A 90 -2.73 12.54 -3.53
C TRP A 90 -1.65 13.22 -2.70
N GLN A 91 -1.23 14.44 -3.05
CA GLN A 91 -0.19 15.16 -2.31
C GLN A 91 -0.66 15.59 -0.92
N THR A 92 -1.92 16.00 -0.79
CA THR A 92 -2.50 16.46 0.48
C THR A 92 -2.88 15.31 1.42
N THR A 93 -3.18 14.13 0.88
CA THR A 93 -3.47 12.93 1.69
C THR A 93 -2.18 12.37 2.31
N PRO A 94 -2.06 12.32 3.64
CA PRO A 94 -0.85 11.83 4.30
C PRO A 94 -0.54 10.37 3.99
N PHE A 95 0.76 10.05 3.89
CA PHE A 95 1.26 8.67 3.73
C PHE A 95 1.51 7.97 5.08
N ASP A 96 1.65 8.75 6.15
CA ASP A 96 2.12 8.34 7.48
C ASP A 96 1.00 8.32 8.53
N THR A 97 0.00 9.18 8.39
CA THR A 97 -1.10 9.35 9.33
C THR A 97 -2.34 8.65 8.80
N ASN A 98 -2.41 7.32 8.95
CA ASN A 98 -3.74 6.73 8.93
C ASN A 98 -4.40 7.05 10.28
N ILE A 99 -5.61 7.61 10.21
CA ILE A 99 -6.53 7.69 11.34
C ILE A 99 -6.74 6.29 11.98
N ALA A 100 -6.41 5.22 11.24
CA ALA A 100 -6.41 3.85 11.73
C ALA A 100 -5.27 3.48 12.70
N GLU A 101 -4.14 4.16 12.77
CA GLU A 101 -3.01 3.92 13.70
C GLU A 101 -3.33 4.61 15.01
N SER A 102 -3.92 5.80 14.97
CA SER A 102 -4.56 6.40 16.13
C SER A 102 -5.69 5.49 16.67
N ALA A 103 -6.45 4.84 15.79
CA ALA A 103 -7.43 3.83 16.19
C ALA A 103 -6.77 2.57 16.76
N HIS A 104 -5.67 2.07 16.19
CA HIS A 104 -4.92 0.91 16.71
C HIS A 104 -4.22 1.22 18.03
N ALA A 105 -3.64 2.40 18.21
CA ALA A 105 -3.09 2.86 19.47
C ALA A 105 -4.18 2.96 20.55
N MET A 106 -5.39 3.41 20.17
CA MET A 106 -6.55 3.41 21.05
C MET A 106 -7.03 1.97 21.34
N ILE A 107 -7.04 1.06 20.36
CA ILE A 107 -7.38 -0.36 20.53
C ILE A 107 -6.36 -1.05 21.44
N ASN A 108 -5.07 -0.83 21.24
CA ASN A 108 -3.98 -1.38 22.05
C ASN A 108 -4.02 -0.81 23.49
N ARG A 109 -4.54 0.41 23.68
CA ARG A 109 -4.76 1.01 25.01
C ARG A 109 -6.08 0.62 25.68
N THR A 110 -7.14 0.34 24.93
CA THR A 110 -8.52 0.20 25.47
C THR A 110 -9.18 -1.15 25.21
N GLY A 111 -8.56 -2.03 24.40
CA GLY A 111 -9.06 -3.36 24.05
C GLY A 111 -10.30 -3.39 23.15
N LYS A 112 -10.82 -2.25 22.68
CA LYS A 112 -12.05 -2.19 21.87
C LYS A 112 -11.79 -1.78 20.42
N SER A 113 -11.95 -2.74 19.50
CA SER A 113 -12.01 -2.47 18.04
C SER A 113 -13.20 -1.58 17.70
N LEU A 114 -12.97 -0.36 17.24
CA LEU A 114 -14.05 0.50 16.73
C LEU A 114 -14.54 -0.04 15.38
N LYS A 115 -15.84 -0.29 15.29
CA LYS A 115 -16.50 -0.66 14.02
C LYS A 115 -16.53 0.57 13.11
N LEU A 116 -16.18 0.39 11.82
CA LEU A 116 -16.11 1.45 10.79
C LEU A 116 -17.28 2.43 10.80
N LYS A 117 -18.50 1.96 11.15
CA LYS A 117 -19.73 2.78 11.24
C LYS A 117 -19.64 3.96 12.22
N ILE A 118 -18.85 3.88 13.28
CA ILE A 118 -18.78 4.96 14.29
C ILE A 118 -17.82 6.07 13.84
N ALA A 119 -16.82 5.77 13.01
CA ALA A 119 -15.83 6.75 12.55
C ALA A 119 -16.38 7.73 11.51
N ILE A 120 -17.47 7.38 10.82
CA ILE A 120 -18.04 8.15 9.71
C ILE A 120 -19.16 9.10 10.18
N LEU A 121 -19.71 8.93 11.39
CA LEU A 121 -20.86 9.70 11.90
C LEU A 121 -20.46 10.79 12.89
N ARG A 122 -19.40 11.56 12.62
CA ARG A 122 -19.15 12.82 13.33
C ARG A 122 -19.68 13.99 12.54
#